data_AF-A0A832MQS5-F1
#
_entry.id   AF-A0A832MQS5-F1
#
_cell.length_a   1.000
_cell.length_b   1.000
_cell.length_c   1.000
_cell.angle_alpha   90.00
_cell.angle_beta   90.00
_cell.angle_gamma   90.00
#
_symmetry.space_group_name_H-M   'P 1'
#
loop_
_entity.id
_entity.type
_entity.pdbx_description
1 polymer ?
#
loop_
_entity_poly.entity_id
_entity_poly.type
_entity_poly.pdbx_seq_one_letter_code
_entity_poly.pdbx_strand_id
1 'polypeptide(L)'
;MKKSLKNIFKITVLLGVREGYLLVRNLLGIVEHPCLTFGRILKEKDLSQGILLFGIPVALWFAWIIVLLLSRLFIFGSFRFGFWAKASFLASSLAASIIFLTLGYFFLEVWVRKGGIKSE
;
A
#
# COMPACT_ATOMS: atom_id res chain seq x y z
N MET A 1 11.86 2.69 33.77
CA MET A 1 10.98 3.12 32.63
C MET A 1 11.74 3.80 31.48
N LYS A 2 12.51 4.88 31.68
CA LYS A 2 13.19 5.63 30.59
C LYS A 2 14.10 4.80 29.66
N LYS A 3 14.86 3.82 30.19
CA LYS A 3 15.72 2.93 29.37
C LYS A 3 14.92 1.99 28.44
N SER A 4 13.80 1.45 28.91
CA SER A 4 12.94 0.57 28.10
C SER A 4 12.28 1.36 26.96
N LEU A 5 11.79 2.58 27.25
CA LEU A 5 11.22 3.46 26.24
C LEU A 5 12.23 3.81 25.13
N LYS A 6 13.49 4.10 25.50
CA LYS A 6 14.57 4.37 24.53
C LYS A 6 14.89 3.16 23.65
N ASN A 7 14.82 1.95 24.20
CA ASN A 7 15.04 0.72 23.46
C ASN A 7 13.88 0.41 22.50
N ILE A 8 12.63 0.57 22.96
CA ILE A 8 11.44 0.41 22.11
C ILE A 8 11.52 1.39 20.94
N PHE A 9 11.80 2.67 21.23
CA PHE A 9 11.95 3.68 20.18
C PHE A 9 13.06 3.32 19.18
N LYS A 10 14.23 2.88 19.66
CA LYS A 10 15.34 2.45 18.80
C LYS A 10 14.94 1.28 17.89
N ILE A 11 14.22 0.29 18.43
CA ILE A 11 13.74 -0.86 17.65
C ILE A 11 12.72 -0.42 16.61
N THR A 12 11.76 0.43 16.98
CA THR A 12 10.76 0.97 16.06
C THR A 12 11.42 1.74 14.91
N VAL A 13 12.41 2.58 15.19
CA VAL A 13 13.16 3.31 14.17
C VAL A 13 13.93 2.35 13.25
N LEU A 14 14.65 1.37 13.82
CA LEU A 14 15.39 0.39 13.03
C LEU A 14 14.48 -0.45 12.13
N LEU A 15 13.32 -0.87 12.65
CA LEU A 15 12.31 -1.58 11.87
C LEU A 15 11.76 -0.68 10.76
N GLY A 16 11.41 0.57 11.07
CA GLY A 16 10.92 1.52 10.08
C GLY A 16 11.90 1.77 8.93
N VAL A 17 13.19 1.92 9.23
CA VAL A 17 14.23 2.09 8.19
C VAL A 17 14.37 0.84 7.33
N ARG A 18 14.36 -0.35 7.95
CA ARG A 18 14.46 -1.63 7.22
C ARG A 18 13.24 -1.87 6.33
N GLU A 19 12.04 -1.75 6.87
CA GLU A 19 10.79 -1.93 6.12
C GLU A 19 10.68 -0.88 5.01
N GLY A 20 11.09 0.37 5.26
CA GLY A 20 11.11 1.44 4.27
C GLY A 20 12.09 1.16 3.12
N TYR A 21 13.30 0.68 3.42
CA TYR A 21 14.25 0.27 2.37
C TYR A 21 13.71 -0.89 1.53
N LEU A 22 13.16 -1.92 2.18
CA LEU A 22 12.57 -3.07 1.49
C LEU A 22 11.38 -2.66 0.63
N LEU A 23 10.55 -1.74 1.12
CA LEU A 23 9.41 -1.20 0.41
C LEU A 23 9.82 -0.48 -0.87
N VAL A 24 10.79 0.43 -0.80
CA VAL A 24 11.26 1.17 -1.98
C VAL A 24 11.84 0.20 -3.01
N ARG A 25 12.66 -0.76 -2.56
CA ARG A 25 13.21 -1.80 -3.43
C ARG A 25 12.12 -2.65 -4.08
N ASN A 26 11.08 -3.02 -3.33
CA ASN A 26 9.97 -3.82 -3.83
C ASN A 26 9.04 -3.02 -4.75
N LEU A 27 8.85 -1.72 -4.51
CA LEU A 27 8.12 -0.82 -5.41
C LEU A 27 8.81 -0.71 -6.77
N LEU A 28 10.12 -0.45 -6.77
CA LEU A 28 10.91 -0.45 -8.01
C LEU A 28 10.86 -1.81 -8.71
N GLY A 29 11.00 -2.89 -7.94
CA GLY A 29 10.89 -4.25 -8.48
C GLY A 29 9.51 -4.59 -9.05
N ILE A 30 8.43 -3.99 -8.55
CA ILE A 30 7.08 -4.18 -9.12
C ILE A 30 6.93 -3.45 -10.45
N VAL A 31 7.53 -2.27 -10.58
CA VAL A 31 7.50 -1.49 -11.83
C VAL A 31 8.28 -2.21 -12.93
N GLU A 32 9.45 -2.77 -12.61
CA GLU A 32 10.29 -3.46 -13.61
C GLU A 32 9.87 -4.92 -13.83
N HIS A 33 9.66 -5.68 -12.75
CA HIS A 33 9.48 -7.12 -12.76
C HIS A 33 8.45 -7.59 -11.71
N PRO A 34 7.15 -7.36 -11.93
CA PRO A 34 6.10 -7.58 -10.94
C PRO A 34 6.02 -9.04 -10.46
N CYS A 35 6.03 -10.01 -11.38
CA CYS A 35 5.89 -11.42 -11.03
C CYS A 35 7.09 -11.95 -10.23
N LEU A 36 8.31 -11.52 -10.54
CA LEU A 36 9.50 -11.92 -9.79
C LEU A 36 9.50 -11.33 -8.38
N THR A 37 9.06 -10.08 -8.24
CA THR A 37 9.00 -9.39 -6.96
C THR A 37 7.95 -10.02 -6.03
N PHE A 38 6.73 -10.27 -6.52
CA PHE A 38 5.74 -11.03 -5.76
C PHE A 38 6.19 -12.47 -5.47
N GLY A 39 6.90 -13.10 -6.41
CA GLY A 39 7.51 -14.40 -6.22
C GLY A 39 8.49 -14.44 -5.05
N ARG A 40 9.31 -13.40 -4.92
CA ARG A 40 10.24 -13.22 -3.79
C ARG A 40 9.50 -13.03 -2.47
N ILE A 41 8.53 -12.11 -2.43
CA ILE A 41 7.73 -11.82 -1.22
C ILE A 41 7.02 -13.08 -0.71
N LEU A 42 6.38 -13.83 -1.61
CA LEU A 42 5.73 -15.10 -1.27
C LEU A 42 6.71 -16.20 -0.84
N LYS A 43 7.95 -16.20 -1.39
CA LYS A 43 8.98 -17.19 -1.03
C LYS A 43 9.53 -16.91 0.37
N GLU A 44 9.78 -15.64 0.66
CA GLU A 44 10.30 -15.17 1.95
C GLU A 44 9.21 -15.12 3.04
N LYS A 45 7.94 -15.36 2.67
CA LYS A 45 6.74 -15.27 3.55
C LYS A 45 6.65 -13.90 4.25
N ASP A 46 7.09 -12.86 3.55
CA ASP A 46 7.14 -11.51 4.10
C ASP A 46 5.77 -10.84 4.02
N LEU A 47 4.91 -11.16 4.99
CA LEU A 47 3.55 -10.61 5.09
C LEU A 47 3.56 -9.09 5.32
N SER A 48 4.59 -8.56 5.99
CA SER A 48 4.73 -7.11 6.24
C SER A 48 4.80 -6.36 4.91
N GLN A 49 5.67 -6.83 4.01
CA GLN A 49 5.85 -6.24 2.69
C GLN A 49 4.62 -6.39 1.80
N GLY A 50 3.92 -7.53 1.89
CA GLY A 50 2.64 -7.73 1.22
C GLY A 50 1.59 -6.70 1.68
N ILE A 51 1.41 -6.57 3.00
CA ILE A 51 0.48 -5.60 3.59
C ILE A 51 0.87 -4.18 3.21
N LEU A 52 2.16 -3.82 3.23
CA LEU A 52 2.59 -2.48 2.86
C LEU A 52 2.29 -2.16 1.39
N LEU A 53 2.55 -3.10 0.47
CA LEU A 53 2.33 -2.91 -0.96
C LEU A 53 0.86 -2.72 -1.32
N PHE A 54 -0.03 -3.54 -0.75
CA PHE A 54 -1.47 -3.36 -0.91
C PHE A 54 -2.02 -2.21 -0.07
N GLY A 55 -1.35 -1.90 1.04
CA GLY A 55 -1.73 -0.86 1.98
C GLY A 55 -1.46 0.55 1.46
N ILE A 56 -0.39 0.78 0.69
CA ILE A 56 -0.07 2.11 0.13
C ILE A 56 -1.23 2.67 -0.71
N PRO A 57 -1.76 1.97 -1.74
CA PRO A 57 -2.87 2.48 -2.53
C PRO A 57 -4.10 2.81 -1.68
N VAL A 58 -4.42 1.95 -0.71
CA VAL A 58 -5.56 2.13 0.21
C VAL A 58 -5.33 3.33 1.13
N ALA A 59 -4.13 3.46 1.70
CA ALA A 59 -3.76 4.55 2.60
C ALA A 59 -3.75 5.90 1.88
N LEU A 60 -3.23 5.97 0.65
CA LEU A 60 -3.26 7.18 -0.17
C LEU A 60 -4.69 7.58 -0.54
N TRP A 61 -5.53 6.61 -0.91
CA TRP A 61 -6.94 6.85 -1.18
C TRP A 61 -7.68 7.38 0.07
N PHE A 62 -7.45 6.76 1.23
CA PHE A 62 -8.06 7.19 2.48
C PHE A 62 -7.56 8.58 2.91
N ALA A 63 -6.27 8.85 2.78
CA ALA A 63 -5.69 10.17 3.03
C ALA A 63 -6.33 11.25 2.14
N TRP A 64 -6.57 10.95 0.86
CA TRP A 64 -7.27 11.86 -0.05
C TRP A 64 -8.70 12.17 0.40
N ILE A 65 -9.45 11.16 0.87
CA ILE A 65 -10.80 11.35 1.43
C ILE A 65 -10.73 12.28 2.65
N ILE A 66 -9.78 12.05 3.56
CA ILE A 66 -9.59 12.91 4.73
C ILE A 66 -9.31 14.35 4.28
N VAL A 67 -8.43 14.56 3.31
CA VAL A 67 -8.13 15.90 2.78
C VAL A 67 -9.38 16.56 2.19
N LEU A 68 -10.21 15.82 1.43
CA LEU A 68 -11.47 16.33 0.90
C LEU A 68 -12.48 16.70 2.02
N LEU A 69 -12.54 15.91 3.09
CA LEU A 69 -13.41 16.17 4.23
C LEU A 69 -12.92 17.37 5.04
N LEU A 70 -11.62 17.44 5.36
CA LEU A 70 -11.02 18.53 6.13
C LEU A 70 -11.10 19.85 5.37
N SER A 71 -10.75 19.86 4.08
CA SER A 71 -10.88 21.06 3.26
C SER A 71 -12.32 21.59 3.25
N ARG A 72 -13.34 20.71 3.27
CA ARG A 72 -14.74 21.14 3.36
C ARG A 72 -15.15 21.61 4.74
N LEU A 73 -14.74 20.92 5.79
CA LEU A 73 -15.04 21.28 7.18
C LEU A 73 -14.46 22.66 7.53
N PHE A 74 -13.20 22.91 7.15
CA PHE A 74 -12.48 24.12 7.52
C PHE A 74 -12.71 25.31 6.59
N ILE A 75 -12.93 25.09 5.29
CA ILE A 75 -13.01 26.20 4.31
C ILE A 75 -14.45 26.61 4.01
N PHE A 76 -15.40 25.67 3.96
CA PHE A 76 -16.74 25.92 3.39
C PHE A 76 -17.92 25.72 4.34
N GLY A 77 -17.70 25.15 5.55
CA GLY A 77 -18.71 25.00 6.59
C GLY A 77 -19.97 24.21 6.21
N SER A 78 -19.99 23.55 5.05
CA SER A 78 -21.14 22.83 4.51
C SER A 78 -20.73 21.56 3.76
N PHE A 79 -21.49 20.48 3.95
CA PHE A 79 -21.26 19.16 3.33
C PHE A 79 -21.77 19.07 1.88
N ARG A 80 -21.78 20.18 1.14
CA ARG A 80 -22.18 20.20 -0.28
C ARG A 80 -20.94 20.03 -1.16
N PHE A 81 -20.73 18.82 -1.67
CA PHE A 81 -19.66 18.54 -2.61
C PHE A 81 -20.00 19.09 -4.01
N GLY A 82 -19.20 20.04 -4.47
CA GLY A 82 -19.24 20.52 -5.85
C GLY A 82 -18.81 19.45 -6.85
N PHE A 83 -19.10 19.70 -8.14
CA PHE A 83 -18.77 18.79 -9.24
C PHE A 83 -17.31 18.32 -9.21
N TRP A 84 -16.36 19.24 -9.05
CA TRP A 84 -14.92 18.93 -9.00
C TRP A 84 -14.52 18.01 -7.85
N ALA A 85 -15.13 18.18 -6.67
CA ALA A 85 -14.85 17.31 -5.53
C ALA A 85 -15.33 15.88 -5.81
N LYS A 86 -16.54 15.74 -6.37
CA LYS A 86 -17.10 14.44 -6.78
C LYS A 86 -16.26 13.79 -7.88
N ALA A 87 -15.88 14.55 -8.91
CA ALA A 87 -15.04 14.07 -9.99
C ALA A 87 -13.66 13.62 -9.49
N SER A 88 -13.02 14.40 -8.61
CA SER A 88 -11.73 14.05 -8.02
C SER A 88 -11.80 12.78 -7.16
N PHE A 89 -12.88 12.60 -6.40
CA PHE A 89 -13.12 11.40 -5.60
C PHE A 89 -13.34 10.17 -6.49
N LEU A 90 -14.11 10.30 -7.57
CA LEU A 90 -14.30 9.22 -8.54
C LEU A 90 -12.99 8.85 -9.23
N ALA A 91 -12.23 9.84 -9.70
CA ALA A 91 -10.93 9.62 -10.34
C ALA A 91 -9.94 8.93 -9.38
N SER A 92 -9.83 9.38 -8.13
CA SER A 92 -8.96 8.75 -7.14
C SER A 92 -9.40 7.33 -6.80
N SER A 93 -10.71 7.10 -6.73
CA SER A 93 -11.26 5.76 -6.45
C SER A 93 -10.99 4.80 -7.61
N LEU A 94 -11.21 5.23 -8.85
CA LEU A 94 -10.89 4.45 -10.04
C LEU A 94 -9.39 4.13 -10.12
N ALA A 95 -8.52 5.11 -9.88
CA ALA A 95 -7.08 4.91 -9.88
C ALA A 95 -6.65 3.89 -8.81
N ALA A 96 -7.16 4.03 -7.58
CA ALA A 96 -6.89 3.09 -6.50
C ALA A 96 -7.39 1.67 -6.82
N SER A 97 -8.60 1.55 -7.40
CA SER A 97 -9.16 0.27 -7.83
C SER A 97 -8.33 -0.39 -8.93
N ILE A 98 -7.90 0.36 -9.95
CA ILE A 98 -7.04 -0.16 -11.02
C ILE A 98 -5.73 -0.68 -10.42
N ILE A 99 -5.05 0.11 -9.60
CA ILE A 99 -3.80 -0.30 -8.96
C ILE A 99 -4.01 -1.56 -8.11
N PHE A 100 -5.07 -1.60 -7.30
CA PHE A 100 -5.37 -2.74 -6.44
C PHE A 100 -5.64 -4.02 -7.25
N LEU A 101 -6.41 -3.92 -8.34
CA LEU A 101 -6.70 -5.03 -9.24
C LEU A 101 -5.42 -5.50 -9.96
N THR A 102 -4.57 -4.59 -10.41
CA THR A 102 -3.29 -4.93 -11.07
C THR A 102 -2.36 -5.67 -10.10
N LEU A 103 -2.19 -5.15 -8.88
CA LEU A 103 -1.39 -5.82 -7.85
C LEU A 103 -1.98 -7.20 -7.48
N GLY A 104 -3.30 -7.27 -7.34
CA GLY A 104 -4.02 -8.52 -7.05
C GLY A 104 -3.87 -9.55 -8.17
N TYR A 105 -3.96 -9.13 -9.42
CA TYR A 105 -3.74 -9.98 -10.60
C TYR A 105 -2.35 -10.62 -10.56
N PHE A 106 -1.29 -9.82 -10.43
CA PHE A 106 0.08 -10.34 -10.38
C PHE A 106 0.33 -11.23 -9.17
N PHE A 107 -0.23 -10.88 -8.01
CA PHE A 107 -0.14 -11.71 -6.82
C PHE A 107 -0.79 -13.08 -7.02
N LEU A 108 -2.01 -13.12 -7.57
CA LEU A 108 -2.74 -14.35 -7.88
C LEU A 108 -2.02 -15.18 -8.94
N GLU A 109 -1.52 -14.55 -10.01
CA GLU A 109 -0.78 -15.24 -11.06
C GLU A 109 0.44 -15.98 -10.49
N VAL A 110 1.22 -15.31 -9.64
CA VAL A 110 2.40 -15.91 -8.99
C VAL A 110 1.98 -17.01 -8.00
N TRP A 111 0.88 -16.80 -7.27
CA TRP A 111 0.36 -17.81 -6.34
C TRP A 111 -0.05 -19.08 -7.07
N VAL A 112 -0.79 -18.97 -8.17
CA VAL A 112 -1.22 -20.09 -9.00
C VAL A 112 -0.02 -20.79 -9.62
N ARG A 113 0.94 -20.04 -10.20
CA ARG A 113 2.18 -20.63 -10.75
C ARG A 113 2.98 -21.41 -9.70
N LYS A 114 3.02 -20.94 -8.45
CA LYS A 114 3.68 -21.70 -7.35
C LYS A 114 2.87 -22.89 -6.85
N GLY A 115 1.54 -22.81 -6.89
CA GLY A 115 0.64 -23.92 -6.58
C GLY A 115 0.71 -25.05 -7.61
N GLY A 116 0.90 -24.71 -8.88
CA GLY A 116 1.05 -25.67 -9.99
C GLY A 116 2.39 -26.41 -10.04
N ILE A 117 3.43 -25.93 -9.35
CA ILE A 117 4.75 -26.62 -9.26
C ILE A 117 4.73 -27.78 -8.23
N LYS A 118 3.61 -28.01 -7.53
CA LYS A 118 3.46 -29.10 -6.55
C LYS A 118 2.66 -30.31 -7.06
N SER A 119 2.32 -30.37 -8.35
CA SER A 119 1.52 -31.45 -8.94
C SER A 119 2.29 -32.28 -9.96
N GLU A 120 3.54 -32.64 -9.67
CA GLU A 120 4.29 -33.71 -10.33
C GLU A 120 5.12 -34.49 -9.31
#